data_AF-A0ABD0PLH2-F1
#
_entry.id   AF-A0ABD0PLH2-F1
#
_cell.length_a   1.000
_cell.length_b   1.000
_cell.length_c   1.000
_cell.angle_alpha   90.00
_cell.angle_beta   90.00
_cell.angle_gamma   90.00
#
_symmetry.space_group_name_H-M   'P 1'
#
loop_
_entity.id
_entity.type
_entity.pdbx_description
1 polymer ?
#
loop_
_entity_poly.entity_id
_entity_poly.type
_entity_poly.pdbx_seq_one_letter_code
_entity_poly.pdbx_strand_id
1 'polypeptide(L)'
;DNLFYFVLSVLEILQLVTKRDLFLADTHILELEQECREAESPTAGGTEDFSSPSNKDSSRRKAKDVELLYEALQKELWDVVRESLRSPTAGPNLGLVVLVLQQEEQADRDWVQSEGAAPGGPRPRELKKRWREAVVELADANLPQHAEAQVGELAAYLDKLRVRMVEDLGAARRNVVSLYPAEYDSFQVYTQSYHQAITRRLQAIANGDLQITDIYSLLDWLYNIYNR
;
A
#
# COMPACT_ATOMS: atom_id res chain seq x y z
N ASP A 1 14.00 8.66 -32.60
CA ASP A 1 15.01 9.41 -31.84
C ASP A 1 15.51 8.58 -30.68
N ASN A 2 16.80 8.23 -30.69
CA ASN A 2 17.48 7.54 -29.60
C ASN A 2 17.65 8.52 -28.44
N LEU A 3 16.64 8.61 -27.57
CA LEU A 3 16.85 9.12 -26.21
C LEU A 3 17.64 8.03 -25.47
N PHE A 4 18.93 8.30 -25.27
CA PHE A 4 19.70 7.66 -24.21
C PHE A 4 18.88 7.79 -22.92
N TYR A 5 18.22 6.71 -22.49
CA TYR A 5 17.71 6.57 -21.14
C TYR A 5 18.92 6.63 -20.21
N PHE A 6 19.14 7.78 -19.59
CA PHE A 6 20.14 7.90 -18.54
C PHE A 6 19.48 7.35 -17.28
N VAL A 7 19.89 6.15 -16.85
CA VAL A 7 19.41 5.59 -15.59
C VAL A 7 19.81 6.54 -14.48
N LEU A 8 18.81 7.04 -13.77
CA LEU A 8 19.01 7.98 -12.68
C LEU A 8 19.78 7.31 -11.53
N SER A 9 20.60 8.10 -10.84
CA SER A 9 21.22 7.64 -9.61
C SER A 9 20.17 7.38 -8.52
N VAL A 10 20.48 6.49 -7.58
CA VAL A 10 19.62 6.19 -6.41
C VAL A 10 19.15 7.46 -5.70
N LEU A 11 20.01 8.47 -5.60
CA LEU A 11 19.68 9.74 -4.95
C LEU A 11 18.66 10.56 -5.76
N GLU A 12 18.78 10.58 -7.09
CA GLU A 12 17.84 11.28 -7.98
C GLU A 12 16.47 10.60 -7.95
N ILE A 13 16.43 9.26 -7.96
CA ILE A 13 15.18 8.50 -7.81
C ILE A 13 14.53 8.82 -6.45
N LEU A 14 15.30 8.83 -5.36
CA LEU A 14 14.78 9.19 -4.04
C LEU A 14 14.23 10.62 -4.00
N GLN A 15 14.84 11.56 -4.74
CA GLN A 15 14.30 12.92 -4.87
C GLN A 15 12.97 12.95 -5.62
N LEU A 16 12.78 12.12 -6.65
CA LEU A 16 11.49 11.98 -7.34
C LEU A 16 10.41 11.44 -6.39
N VAL A 17 10.73 10.41 -5.59
CA VAL A 17 9.83 9.89 -4.56
C VAL A 17 9.44 11.01 -3.58
N THR A 18 10.43 11.77 -3.08
CA THR A 18 10.21 12.86 -2.12
C THR A 18 9.37 14.00 -2.70
N LYS A 19 9.51 14.29 -4.00
CA LYS A 19 8.69 15.28 -4.72
C LYS A 19 7.32 14.77 -5.12
N ARG A 20 7.04 13.48 -4.89
CA ARG A 20 5.83 12.76 -5.31
C ARG A 20 5.64 12.68 -6.82
N ASP A 21 6.74 12.65 -7.56
CA ASP A 21 6.76 12.23 -8.96
C ASP A 21 6.73 10.69 -9.03
N LEU A 22 5.71 10.09 -8.39
CA LEU A 22 5.70 8.67 -7.98
C LEU A 22 5.79 7.70 -9.15
N PHE A 23 5.07 7.99 -10.24
CA PHE A 23 5.08 7.15 -11.43
C PHE A 23 6.45 7.15 -12.11
N LEU A 24 7.06 8.32 -12.26
CA LEU A 24 8.40 8.45 -12.84
C LEU A 24 9.46 7.81 -11.94
N ALA A 25 9.33 7.96 -10.62
CA ALA A 25 10.20 7.29 -9.66
C ALA A 25 10.13 5.76 -9.83
N ASP A 26 8.92 5.19 -9.91
CA ASP A 26 8.70 3.76 -10.11
C ASP A 26 9.32 3.26 -11.43
N THR A 27 9.17 4.01 -12.54
CA THR A 27 9.81 3.69 -13.82
C THR A 27 11.33 3.55 -13.68
N HIS A 28 11.99 4.50 -12.99
CA HIS A 28 13.43 4.42 -12.79
C HIS A 28 13.87 3.35 -11.78
N ILE A 29 13.01 2.99 -10.81
CA ILE A 29 13.27 1.84 -9.92
C ILE A 29 13.25 0.54 -10.72
N LEU A 30 12.29 0.37 -11.64
CA LEU A 30 12.20 -0.79 -12.52
C LEU A 30 13.42 -0.90 -13.45
N GLU A 31 13.86 0.22 -14.03
CA GLU A 31 15.10 0.26 -14.83
C GLU A 31 16.32 -0.18 -14.01
N LEU A 32 16.44 0.33 -12.78
CA LEU A 32 17.53 -0.04 -11.88
C LEU A 32 17.47 -1.52 -11.45
N GLU A 33 16.27 -2.05 -11.20
CA GLU A 33 16.03 -3.48 -10.92
C GLU A 33 16.48 -4.35 -12.10
N GLN A 34 16.15 -3.95 -13.33
CA GLN A 34 16.58 -4.63 -14.54
C GLN A 34 18.10 -4.61 -14.70
N GLU A 35 18.77 -3.47 -14.50
CA GLU A 35 20.23 -3.40 -14.54
C GLU A 35 20.90 -4.33 -13.52
N CYS A 36 20.31 -4.45 -12.31
CA CYS A 36 20.80 -5.37 -11.29
C CYS A 36 20.67 -6.82 -11.76
N ARG A 37 19.53 -7.19 -12.38
CA ARG A 37 19.32 -8.55 -12.90
C ARG A 37 20.30 -8.89 -14.02
N GLU A 38 20.52 -7.98 -14.96
CA GLU A 38 21.46 -8.17 -16.07
C GLU A 38 22.89 -8.37 -15.56
N ALA A 39 23.30 -7.63 -14.52
CA ALA A 39 24.60 -7.77 -13.88
C ALA A 39 24.77 -9.10 -13.11
N GLU A 40 23.68 -9.71 -12.65
CA GLU A 40 23.67 -10.99 -11.93
C GLU A 40 23.55 -12.22 -12.84
N SER A 41 23.06 -12.03 -14.07
CA SER A 41 22.94 -13.11 -15.05
C SER A 41 24.33 -13.64 -15.45
N PRO A 42 24.62 -14.95 -15.25
CA PRO A 42 25.86 -15.51 -15.79
C PRO A 42 25.72 -15.52 -17.30
N THR A 43 26.61 -14.82 -18.00
CA THR A 43 26.72 -14.92 -19.46
C THR A 43 26.70 -16.38 -19.86
N ALA A 44 25.67 -16.79 -20.63
CA ALA A 44 25.59 -18.11 -21.26
C ALA A 44 26.70 -18.23 -22.32
N GLY A 45 27.93 -18.42 -21.86
CA GLY A 45 29.14 -18.31 -22.65
C GLY A 45 30.35 -18.33 -21.74
N GLY A 46 30.77 -19.55 -21.38
CA GLY A 46 31.90 -19.95 -20.55
C GLY A 46 32.94 -18.91 -20.13
N THR A 47 33.17 -18.80 -18.83
CA THR A 47 34.47 -19.05 -18.20
C THR A 47 34.24 -19.16 -16.70
N GLU A 48 34.50 -20.34 -16.16
CA GLU A 48 34.63 -20.56 -14.73
C GLU A 48 35.78 -19.66 -14.21
N ASP A 49 35.57 -19.07 -13.04
CA ASP A 49 36.57 -18.40 -12.18
C ASP A 49 37.15 -17.02 -12.59
N PHE A 50 36.36 -15.92 -12.65
CA PHE A 50 36.91 -14.55 -12.41
C PHE A 50 35.91 -13.49 -11.88
N SER A 51 34.79 -13.86 -11.24
CA SER A 51 33.95 -12.85 -10.57
C SER A 51 34.63 -12.37 -9.27
N SER A 52 35.37 -11.25 -9.33
CA SER A 52 36.01 -10.62 -8.17
C SER A 52 35.01 -10.37 -7.04
N PRO A 53 35.40 -10.55 -5.75
CA PRO A 53 34.52 -10.32 -4.60
C PRO A 53 33.93 -8.90 -4.57
N SER A 54 34.62 -7.91 -5.14
CA SER A 54 34.11 -6.53 -5.24
C SER A 54 32.87 -6.39 -6.12
N ASN A 55 32.73 -7.19 -7.19
CA ASN A 55 31.58 -7.11 -8.10
C ASN A 55 30.33 -7.70 -7.44
N LYS A 56 30.48 -8.83 -6.72
CA LYS A 56 29.39 -9.41 -5.92
C LYS A 56 28.94 -8.48 -4.80
N ASP A 57 29.87 -7.81 -4.13
CA ASP A 57 29.54 -6.81 -3.12
C ASP A 57 28.83 -5.58 -3.70
N SER A 58 29.21 -5.15 -4.91
CA SER A 58 28.54 -4.05 -5.60
C SER A 58 27.10 -4.38 -6.02
N SER A 59 26.85 -5.60 -6.51
CA SER A 59 25.51 -6.06 -6.87
C SER A 59 24.58 -6.12 -5.66
N ARG A 60 25.08 -6.67 -4.54
CA ARG A 60 24.31 -6.75 -3.29
C ARG A 60 23.98 -5.38 -2.71
N ARG A 61 24.88 -4.39 -2.87
CA ARG A 61 24.60 -3.00 -2.46
C ARG A 61 23.51 -2.39 -3.33
N LYS A 62 23.60 -2.54 -4.66
CA LYS A 62 22.56 -2.05 -5.57
C LYS A 62 21.20 -2.69 -5.33
N ALA A 63 21.15 -4.01 -5.12
CA ALA A 63 19.91 -4.71 -4.78
C ALA A 63 19.29 -4.16 -3.48
N LYS A 64 20.12 -3.88 -2.47
CA LYS A 64 19.68 -3.23 -1.23
C LYS A 64 19.18 -1.79 -1.47
N ASP A 65 19.85 -1.03 -2.33
CA ASP A 65 19.43 0.32 -2.68
C ASP A 65 18.05 0.31 -3.37
N VAL A 66 17.79 -0.67 -4.25
CA VAL A 66 16.47 -0.89 -4.87
C VAL A 66 15.41 -1.20 -3.82
N GLU A 67 15.70 -2.07 -2.84
CA GLU A 67 14.76 -2.35 -1.74
C GLU A 67 14.41 -1.09 -0.95
N LEU A 68 15.41 -0.28 -0.59
CA LEU A 68 15.20 0.98 0.13
C LEU A 68 14.38 2.00 -0.69
N LEU A 69 14.59 2.07 -2.00
CA LEU A 69 13.79 2.90 -2.89
C LEU A 69 12.33 2.45 -2.93
N TYR A 70 12.08 1.14 -2.99
CA TYR A 70 10.71 0.60 -2.93
C TYR A 70 10.04 0.84 -1.58
N GLU A 71 10.78 0.78 -0.46
CA GLU A 71 10.26 1.13 0.86
C GLU A 71 9.86 2.60 0.93
N ALA A 72 10.72 3.49 0.42
CA ALA A 72 10.45 4.93 0.36
C ALA A 72 9.23 5.23 -0.54
N LEU A 73 9.17 4.61 -1.73
CA LEU A 73 8.05 4.75 -2.66
C LEU A 73 6.75 4.28 -2.01
N GLN A 74 6.72 3.09 -1.41
CA GLN A 74 5.54 2.55 -0.73
C GLN A 74 5.05 3.47 0.38
N LYS A 75 5.95 4.02 1.19
CA LYS A 75 5.59 4.97 2.23
C LYS A 75 4.84 6.17 1.65
N GLU A 76 5.38 6.80 0.60
CA GLU A 76 4.72 7.94 -0.05
C GLU A 76 3.41 7.56 -0.74
N LEU A 77 3.32 6.39 -1.37
CA LEU A 77 2.07 5.86 -1.95
C LEU A 77 0.97 5.78 -0.88
N TRP A 78 1.27 5.18 0.28
CA TRP A 78 0.31 5.02 1.37
C TRP A 78 -0.03 6.35 2.04
N ASP A 79 0.91 7.29 2.11
CA ASP A 79 0.67 8.63 2.61
C ASP A 79 -0.31 9.40 1.70
N VAL A 80 -0.14 9.31 0.38
CA VAL A 80 -1.09 9.87 -0.60
C VAL A 80 -2.48 9.23 -0.47
N VAL A 81 -2.55 7.91 -0.30
CA VAL A 81 -3.82 7.21 -0.06
C VAL A 81 -4.48 7.71 1.22
N ARG A 82 -3.72 7.96 2.29
CA ARG A 82 -4.24 8.50 3.56
C ARG A 82 -4.75 9.93 3.42
N GLU A 83 -4.00 10.77 2.75
CA GLU A 83 -4.38 12.17 2.48
C GLU A 83 -5.65 12.25 1.63
N SER A 84 -5.85 11.30 0.70
CA SER A 84 -7.05 11.26 -0.13
C SER A 84 -8.35 11.11 0.65
N LEU A 85 -8.31 10.55 1.86
CA LEU A 85 -9.50 10.46 2.73
C LEU A 85 -9.74 11.73 3.55
N ARG A 86 -8.72 12.58 3.70
CA ARG A 86 -8.78 13.84 4.44
C ARG A 86 -9.08 15.04 3.56
N SER A 87 -8.81 14.91 2.26
CA SER A 87 -9.04 15.94 1.28
C SER A 87 -10.47 15.90 0.71
N PRO A 88 -11.09 17.06 0.43
CA PRO A 88 -12.40 17.12 -0.23
C PRO A 88 -12.37 16.57 -1.67
N THR A 89 -11.19 16.49 -2.29
CA THR A 89 -10.95 15.94 -3.63
C THR A 89 -9.85 14.88 -3.59
N ALA A 90 -9.73 14.09 -4.65
CA ALA A 90 -8.71 13.06 -4.77
C ALA A 90 -7.26 13.56 -4.71
N GLY A 91 -7.05 14.88 -4.88
CA GLY A 91 -5.71 15.45 -5.02
C GLY A 91 -5.02 15.08 -6.33
N PRO A 92 -3.88 15.69 -6.64
CA PRO A 92 -3.16 15.45 -7.89
C PRO A 92 -2.48 14.07 -7.93
N ASN A 93 -2.11 13.52 -6.77
CA ASN A 93 -1.20 12.38 -6.69
C ASN A 93 -1.89 11.01 -6.60
N LEU A 94 -3.19 10.96 -6.26
CA LEU A 94 -3.90 9.67 -6.14
C LEU A 94 -3.96 8.93 -7.49
N GLY A 95 -4.05 9.67 -8.60
CA GLY A 95 -3.93 9.09 -9.93
C GLY A 95 -2.56 8.45 -10.20
N LEU A 96 -1.48 9.04 -9.68
CA LEU A 96 -0.14 8.47 -9.79
C LEU A 96 -0.01 7.15 -9.03
N VAL A 97 -0.67 7.02 -7.87
CA VAL A 97 -0.73 5.75 -7.13
C VAL A 97 -1.34 4.65 -8.00
N VAL A 98 -2.45 4.94 -8.68
CA VAL A 98 -3.11 3.97 -9.58
C VAL A 98 -2.18 3.56 -10.71
N LEU A 99 -1.49 4.53 -11.34
CA LEU A 99 -0.56 4.24 -12.43
C LEU A 99 0.62 3.36 -11.97
N VAL A 100 1.19 3.64 -10.79
CA VAL A 100 2.25 2.81 -10.19
C VAL A 100 1.74 1.40 -9.91
N LEU A 101 0.54 1.25 -9.33
CA LEU A 101 -0.05 -0.07 -9.11
C LEU A 101 -0.26 -0.84 -10.41
N GLN A 102 -0.70 -0.19 -11.49
CA GLN A 102 -0.87 -0.85 -12.78
C GLN A 102 0.47 -1.24 -13.42
N GLN A 103 1.48 -0.37 -13.32
CA GLN A 103 2.82 -0.62 -13.83
C GLN A 103 3.48 -1.80 -13.12
N GLU A 104 3.42 -1.85 -11.79
CA GLU A 104 3.98 -2.94 -10.99
C GLU A 104 3.24 -4.27 -11.20
N GLU A 105 1.91 -4.25 -11.33
CA GLU A 105 1.16 -5.47 -11.66
C GLU A 105 1.49 -5.96 -13.08
N GLN A 106 1.75 -5.06 -14.02
CA GLN A 106 2.18 -5.43 -15.37
C GLN A 106 3.59 -6.03 -15.36
N ALA A 107 4.53 -5.38 -14.67
CA ALA A 107 5.89 -5.88 -14.57
C ALA A 107 5.96 -7.23 -13.80
N ASP A 108 5.09 -7.46 -12.81
CA ASP A 108 4.94 -8.77 -12.15
C ASP A 108 4.43 -9.84 -13.13
N ARG A 109 3.49 -9.51 -14.03
CA ARG A 109 3.02 -10.44 -15.08
C ARG A 109 4.11 -10.74 -16.10
N ASP A 110 4.84 -9.72 -16.55
CA ASP A 110 5.91 -9.86 -17.54
C ASP A 110 7.05 -10.71 -16.97
N TRP A 111 7.35 -10.53 -15.68
CA TRP A 111 8.30 -11.37 -14.95
C TRP A 111 7.89 -12.84 -14.96
N VAL A 112 6.66 -13.14 -14.56
CA VAL A 112 6.12 -14.52 -14.52
C VAL A 112 6.14 -15.17 -15.91
N GLN A 113 5.83 -14.40 -16.96
CA GLN A 113 5.90 -14.89 -18.35
C GLN A 113 7.34 -15.17 -18.79
N SER A 114 8.31 -14.34 -18.36
CA SER A 114 9.73 -14.51 -18.70
C SER A 114 10.41 -15.68 -17.98
N GLU A 115 10.07 -15.94 -16.72
CA GLU A 115 10.67 -16.97 -15.86
C GLU A 115 9.95 -18.33 -15.92
N GLY A 116 8.87 -18.46 -16.71
CA GLY A 116 8.01 -19.65 -16.83
C GLY A 116 8.68 -20.97 -17.31
N ALA A 117 10.01 -21.07 -17.30
CA ALA A 117 10.77 -22.28 -17.66
C ALA A 117 11.82 -22.75 -16.62
N ALA A 118 12.16 -21.98 -15.58
CA ALA A 118 13.04 -22.44 -14.49
C ALA A 118 12.86 -21.58 -13.21
N PRO A 119 12.87 -22.16 -11.99
CA PRO A 119 12.79 -21.38 -10.76
C PRO A 119 14.17 -20.83 -10.35
N GLY A 120 14.35 -19.51 -10.39
CA GLY A 120 15.52 -18.83 -9.85
C GLY A 120 15.30 -17.34 -9.57
N GLY A 121 14.23 -17.00 -8.80
CA GLY A 121 13.69 -15.65 -8.56
C GLY A 121 14.69 -14.55 -8.13
N PRO A 122 14.33 -13.26 -8.20
CA PRO A 122 13.17 -12.67 -7.52
C PRO A 122 12.31 -11.73 -8.38
N ARG A 123 11.00 -11.72 -8.11
CA ARG A 123 10.02 -10.63 -8.25
C ARG A 123 8.64 -11.30 -8.24
N PRO A 124 7.91 -11.22 -7.14
CA PRO A 124 6.64 -10.51 -7.27
C PRO A 124 6.51 -9.52 -6.12
N ARG A 125 6.46 -8.24 -6.47
CA ARG A 125 6.34 -7.16 -5.47
C ARG A 125 4.94 -7.14 -4.87
N GLU A 126 3.95 -7.69 -5.59
CA GLU A 126 2.54 -7.82 -5.22
C GLU A 126 1.96 -6.49 -4.72
N LEU A 127 2.28 -5.39 -5.40
CA LEU A 127 1.99 -4.05 -4.89
C LEU A 127 0.49 -3.80 -4.73
N LYS A 128 -0.36 -4.43 -5.56
CA LYS A 128 -1.83 -4.41 -5.35
C LYS A 128 -2.25 -5.09 -4.05
N LYS A 129 -1.57 -6.14 -3.62
CA LYS A 129 -1.85 -6.81 -2.34
C LYS A 129 -1.36 -5.95 -1.18
N ARG A 130 -0.14 -5.39 -1.28
CA ARG A 130 0.38 -4.45 -0.27
C ARG A 130 -0.49 -3.22 -0.12
N TRP A 131 -1.06 -2.72 -1.23
CA TRP A 131 -2.06 -1.63 -1.19
C TRP A 131 -3.30 -2.04 -0.40
N ARG A 132 -3.85 -3.25 -0.62
CA ARG A 132 -4.99 -3.75 0.17
C ARG A 132 -4.67 -3.82 1.65
N GLU A 133 -3.49 -4.34 2.00
CA GLU A 133 -2.99 -4.41 3.38
C GLU A 133 -2.82 -3.00 3.98
N ALA A 134 -2.23 -2.07 3.23
CA ALA A 134 -2.09 -0.68 3.65
C ALA A 134 -3.43 0.01 3.88
N VAL A 135 -4.47 -0.31 3.10
CA VAL A 135 -5.85 0.19 3.33
C VAL A 135 -6.44 -0.40 4.61
N VAL A 136 -6.15 -1.67 4.96
CA VAL A 136 -6.54 -2.28 6.24
C VAL A 136 -5.87 -1.56 7.42
N GLU A 137 -4.56 -1.39 7.36
CA GLU A 137 -3.78 -0.67 8.39
C GLU A 137 -4.24 0.78 8.54
N LEU A 138 -4.50 1.43 7.41
CA LEU A 138 -5.04 2.79 7.38
C LEU A 138 -6.43 2.87 8.02
N ALA A 139 -7.33 1.93 7.73
CA ALA A 139 -8.66 1.91 8.33
C ALA A 139 -8.55 1.75 9.85
N ASP A 140 -7.65 0.88 10.31
CA ASP A 140 -7.44 0.66 11.73
C ASP A 140 -6.79 1.86 12.45
N ALA A 141 -5.82 2.51 11.82
CA ALA A 141 -5.17 3.71 12.35
C ALA A 141 -6.11 4.93 12.37
N ASN A 142 -7.05 5.01 11.42
CA ASN A 142 -7.98 6.12 11.27
C ASN A 142 -9.13 6.11 12.27
N LEU A 143 -9.46 4.95 12.82
CA LEU A 143 -10.56 4.77 13.76
C LEU A 143 -10.09 5.11 15.20
N PRO A 144 -10.96 5.74 16.01
CA PRO A 144 -10.70 5.99 17.44
C PRO A 144 -10.16 4.75 18.16
N GLN A 145 -9.09 4.91 18.93
CA GLN A 145 -8.45 3.78 19.61
C GLN A 145 -9.27 3.31 20.81
N HIS A 146 -9.24 2.01 21.11
CA HIS A 146 -10.00 1.46 22.25
C HIS A 146 -9.61 2.12 23.58
N ALA A 147 -8.35 2.55 23.73
CA ALA A 147 -7.89 3.29 24.90
C ALA A 147 -8.62 4.64 25.12
N GLU A 148 -9.30 5.15 24.10
CA GLU A 148 -10.13 6.36 24.18
C GLU A 148 -11.54 6.09 24.70
N ALA A 149 -11.97 4.82 24.80
CA ALA A 149 -13.24 4.44 25.41
C ALA A 149 -13.12 4.47 26.94
N GLN A 150 -13.55 5.57 27.55
CA GLN A 150 -13.70 5.63 29.01
C GLN A 150 -14.88 4.77 29.47
N VAL A 151 -14.78 4.18 30.66
CA VAL A 151 -15.84 3.36 31.25
C VAL A 151 -17.12 4.19 31.39
N GLY A 152 -18.23 3.69 30.85
CA GLY A 152 -19.54 4.39 30.84
C GLY A 152 -19.75 5.39 29.70
N GLU A 153 -18.76 5.58 28.81
CA GLU A 153 -18.88 6.46 27.63
C GLU A 153 -18.96 5.68 26.30
N LEU A 154 -19.36 4.39 26.35
CA LEU A 154 -19.37 3.52 25.17
C LEU A 154 -20.24 4.10 24.04
N ALA A 155 -21.39 4.68 24.35
CA ALA A 155 -22.25 5.31 23.35
C ALA A 155 -21.54 6.44 22.58
N ALA A 156 -20.78 7.29 23.28
CA ALA A 156 -20.02 8.39 22.66
C ALA A 156 -18.85 7.86 21.81
N TYR A 157 -18.18 6.79 22.27
CA TYR A 157 -17.14 6.11 21.50
C TYR A 157 -17.70 5.47 20.21
N LEU A 158 -18.84 4.78 20.31
CA LEU A 158 -19.52 4.16 19.16
C LEU A 158 -20.01 5.21 18.15
N ASP A 159 -20.47 6.37 18.60
CA ASP A 159 -20.83 7.48 17.70
C ASP A 159 -19.60 8.06 17.00
N LYS A 160 -18.48 8.28 17.71
CA LYS A 160 -17.21 8.68 17.09
C LYS A 160 -16.74 7.69 16.02
N LEU A 161 -16.82 6.38 16.30
CA LEU A 161 -16.49 5.34 15.32
C LEU A 161 -17.35 5.46 14.07
N ARG A 162 -18.68 5.59 14.26
CA ARG A 162 -19.64 5.74 13.16
C ARG A 162 -19.35 6.98 12.31
N VAL A 163 -19.23 8.15 12.95
CA VAL A 163 -18.95 9.42 12.25
C VAL A 163 -17.69 9.29 11.42
N ARG A 164 -16.61 8.78 12.03
CA ARG A 164 -15.33 8.61 11.35
C ARG A 164 -15.40 7.65 10.16
N MET A 165 -16.07 6.52 10.32
CA MET A 165 -16.29 5.55 9.25
C MET A 165 -17.08 6.16 8.09
N VAL A 166 -18.19 6.84 8.37
CA VAL A 166 -19.05 7.43 7.33
C VAL A 166 -18.32 8.54 6.58
N GLU A 167 -17.54 9.37 7.28
CA GLU A 167 -16.72 10.40 6.65
C GLU A 167 -15.66 9.81 5.72
N ASP A 168 -14.91 8.81 6.19
CA ASP A 168 -13.84 8.19 5.43
C ASP A 168 -14.37 7.39 4.23
N LEU A 169 -15.43 6.59 4.41
CA LEU A 169 -16.07 5.87 3.30
C LEU A 169 -16.72 6.84 2.31
N GLY A 170 -17.29 7.95 2.81
CA GLY A 170 -17.79 9.03 1.97
C GLY A 170 -16.68 9.68 1.13
N ALA A 171 -15.52 9.92 1.73
CA ALA A 171 -14.34 10.44 1.02
C ALA A 171 -13.81 9.42 0.00
N ALA A 172 -13.68 8.14 0.39
CA ALA A 172 -13.26 7.07 -0.51
C ALA A 172 -14.20 6.94 -1.72
N ARG A 173 -15.52 6.99 -1.50
CA ARG A 173 -16.51 6.94 -2.58
C ARG A 173 -16.38 8.11 -3.56
N ARG A 174 -16.07 9.32 -3.07
CA ARG A 174 -15.89 10.50 -3.92
C ARG A 174 -14.57 10.50 -4.66
N ASN A 175 -13.49 10.12 -3.99
CA ASN A 175 -12.12 10.35 -4.46
C ASN A 175 -11.49 9.12 -5.14
N VAL A 176 -11.81 7.90 -4.66
CA VAL A 176 -11.14 6.66 -5.09
C VAL A 176 -11.92 5.98 -6.24
N VAL A 177 -13.26 5.94 -6.16
CA VAL A 177 -14.10 5.21 -7.13
C VAL A 177 -13.95 5.71 -8.55
N SER A 178 -13.74 7.01 -8.74
CA SER A 178 -13.61 7.62 -10.07
C SER A 178 -12.23 7.42 -10.70
N LEU A 179 -11.20 7.12 -9.88
CA LEU A 179 -9.81 7.01 -10.33
C LEU A 179 -9.33 5.57 -10.48
N TYR A 180 -9.82 4.66 -9.63
CA TYR A 180 -9.38 3.27 -9.65
C TYR A 180 -10.13 2.48 -10.72
N PRO A 181 -9.44 1.64 -11.51
CA PRO A 181 -10.11 0.71 -12.42
C PRO A 181 -11.04 -0.26 -11.67
N ALA A 182 -12.10 -0.70 -12.35
CA ALA A 182 -13.12 -1.57 -11.74
C ALA A 182 -12.54 -2.87 -11.15
N GLU A 183 -11.50 -3.44 -11.76
CA GLU A 183 -10.80 -4.66 -11.30
C GLU A 183 -10.11 -4.54 -9.92
N TYR A 184 -10.03 -3.35 -9.35
CA TYR A 184 -9.49 -3.14 -8.00
C TYR A 184 -10.57 -3.20 -6.92
N ASP A 185 -11.86 -3.19 -7.30
CA ASP A 185 -13.00 -3.16 -6.38
C ASP A 185 -12.77 -2.20 -5.21
N SER A 186 -12.24 -1.02 -5.52
CA SER A 186 -11.55 -0.19 -4.52
C SER A 186 -12.45 0.18 -3.35
N PHE A 187 -13.69 0.58 -3.63
CA PHE A 187 -14.67 0.89 -2.59
C PHE A 187 -15.03 -0.31 -1.71
N GLN A 188 -15.05 -1.52 -2.26
CA GLN A 188 -15.30 -2.73 -1.50
C GLN A 188 -14.11 -3.03 -0.57
N VAL A 189 -12.87 -2.84 -1.04
CA VAL A 189 -11.67 -2.98 -0.20
C VAL A 189 -11.77 -2.03 1.01
N TYR A 190 -12.04 -0.75 0.80
CA TYR A 190 -12.24 0.19 1.91
C TYR A 190 -13.37 -0.27 2.85
N THR A 191 -14.53 -0.61 2.31
CA THR A 191 -15.68 -1.03 3.12
C THR A 191 -15.35 -2.25 3.99
N GLN A 192 -14.70 -3.26 3.41
CA GLN A 192 -14.28 -4.47 4.14
C GLN A 192 -13.22 -4.15 5.19
N SER A 193 -12.24 -3.30 4.88
CA SER A 193 -11.19 -2.89 5.83
C SER A 193 -11.78 -2.17 7.06
N TYR A 194 -12.68 -1.21 6.85
CA TYR A 194 -13.37 -0.52 7.95
C TYR A 194 -14.28 -1.46 8.73
N HIS A 195 -15.02 -2.35 8.05
CA HIS A 195 -15.84 -3.36 8.70
C HIS A 195 -14.99 -4.24 9.63
N GLN A 196 -13.90 -4.82 9.12
CA GLN A 196 -13.01 -5.67 9.91
C GLN A 196 -12.40 -4.94 11.10
N ALA A 197 -11.95 -3.69 10.92
CA ALA A 197 -11.38 -2.90 12.01
C ALA A 197 -12.41 -2.60 13.10
N ILE A 198 -13.65 -2.26 12.73
CA ILE A 198 -14.76 -2.06 13.67
C ILE A 198 -15.09 -3.37 14.39
N THR A 199 -15.25 -4.48 13.66
CA THR A 199 -15.55 -5.78 14.26
C THR A 199 -14.48 -6.16 15.30
N ARG A 200 -13.20 -5.97 14.99
CA ARG A 200 -12.09 -6.21 15.95
C ARG A 200 -12.24 -5.35 17.21
N ARG A 201 -12.57 -4.06 17.07
CA ARG A 201 -12.79 -3.14 18.20
C ARG A 201 -13.99 -3.55 19.04
N LEU A 202 -15.11 -3.90 18.41
CA LEU A 202 -16.32 -4.34 19.11
C LEU A 202 -16.11 -5.68 19.83
N GLN A 203 -15.36 -6.62 19.22
CA GLN A 203 -14.98 -7.87 19.87
C GLN A 203 -14.10 -7.62 21.10
N ALA A 204 -13.14 -6.70 21.03
CA ALA A 204 -12.32 -6.34 22.17
C ALA A 204 -13.15 -5.77 23.33
N ILE A 205 -14.15 -4.92 23.02
CA ILE A 205 -15.09 -4.35 23.99
C ILE A 205 -15.97 -5.44 24.59
N ALA A 206 -16.52 -6.34 23.76
CA ALA A 206 -17.39 -7.43 24.18
C ALA A 206 -16.69 -8.47 25.06
N ASN A 207 -15.37 -8.65 24.91
CA ASN A 207 -14.56 -9.53 25.73
C ASN A 207 -14.12 -8.89 27.07
N GLY A 208 -14.37 -7.59 27.27
CA GLY A 208 -14.11 -6.89 28.52
C GLY A 208 -15.30 -6.90 29.49
N ASP A 209 -15.09 -6.33 30.68
CA ASP A 209 -16.15 -6.16 31.67
C ASP A 209 -17.10 -5.02 31.25
N LEU A 210 -18.29 -5.38 30.73
CA LEU A 210 -19.30 -4.42 30.31
C LEU A 210 -20.33 -4.14 31.40
N GLN A 211 -20.62 -2.86 31.63
CA GLN A 211 -21.77 -2.44 32.43
C GLN A 211 -23.07 -2.70 31.64
N ILE A 212 -24.20 -2.88 32.34
CA ILE A 212 -25.51 -3.12 31.70
C ILE A 212 -25.86 -1.98 30.71
N THR A 213 -25.54 -0.72 31.05
CA THR A 213 -25.74 0.46 30.20
C THR A 213 -24.93 0.40 28.90
N ASP A 214 -23.72 -0.15 28.97
CA ASP A 214 -22.83 -0.31 27.82
C ASP A 214 -23.32 -1.46 26.92
N ILE A 215 -23.86 -2.54 27.51
CA ILE A 215 -24.51 -3.63 26.76
C ILE A 215 -25.68 -3.09 25.93
N TYR A 216 -26.56 -2.27 26.53
CA TYR A 216 -27.67 -1.65 25.79
C TYR A 216 -27.18 -0.74 24.66
N SER A 217 -26.16 0.08 24.93
CA SER A 217 -25.58 0.98 23.93
C SER A 217 -24.98 0.21 22.75
N LEU A 218 -24.29 -0.89 23.02
CA LEU A 218 -23.70 -1.76 21.99
C LEU A 218 -24.76 -2.45 21.14
N LEU A 219 -25.80 -3.02 21.77
CA LEU A 219 -26.90 -3.67 21.06
C LEU A 219 -27.69 -2.67 20.21
N ASP A 220 -28.03 -1.51 20.76
CA ASP A 220 -28.72 -0.45 20.03
C ASP A 220 -27.92 -0.03 18.79
N TRP A 221 -26.63 0.20 18.95
CA TRP A 221 -25.76 0.58 17.84
C TRP A 221 -25.67 -0.51 16.76
N LEU A 222 -25.53 -1.78 17.15
CA LEU A 222 -25.46 -2.90 16.21
C LEU A 222 -26.75 -3.05 15.39
N TYR A 223 -27.91 -3.01 16.06
CA TYR A 223 -29.20 -3.25 15.42
C TYR A 223 -29.74 -2.03 14.66
N ASN A 224 -29.53 -0.82 15.16
CA ASN A 224 -30.18 0.38 14.65
C ASN A 224 -29.26 1.29 13.83
N ILE A 225 -27.94 1.20 14.00
CA ILE A 225 -26.99 2.13 13.36
C ILE A 225 -26.08 1.40 12.37
N TYR A 226 -25.49 0.27 12.76
CA TYR A 226 -24.48 -0.41 11.94
C TYR A 226 -25.06 -1.21 10.77
N ASN A 227 -26.22 -1.83 10.99
CA ASN A 227 -26.87 -2.69 10.00
C ASN A 227 -27.78 -1.92 9.01
N ARG A 228 -27.71 -0.58 9.00
CA ARG A 228 -28.44 0.31 8.11
C ARG A 228 -27.48 1.01 7.16
#